data_AF-A0A2X3JL69-F1
#
_entry.id   AF-A0A2X3JL69-F1
#
_cell.length_a   1.000
_cell.length_b   1.000
_cell.length_c   1.000
_cell.angle_alpha   90.00
_cell.angle_beta   90.00
_cell.angle_gamma   90.00
#
_symmetry.space_group_name_H-M   'P 1'
#
loop_
_entity.id
_entity.type
_entity.pdbx_description
1 polymer ?
#
loop_
_entity_poly.entity_id
_entity_poly.type
_entity_poly.pdbx_seq_one_letter_code
_entity_poly.pdbx_strand_id
1 'polypeptide(L)'
;MRADISFSDIFRGPASIFGGIEYQTPWNPLRLKLEYDGNNYQNDFAGKLPQASHFNVGAVYRAASWADLNLSYERGNTLMFGFTLRTNFNDLRPALRDTPKPAYQPAPESEGLQYTTVANQLTALKYNAGFDAPEIQLRDKTLYMSGQQYKYRDSREAVDRANRILVNNLPQGVEKISVTQKREHMAMVDYRNRRSQPAQTAGRYSAWSIRATATTTC
;
A
#
# COMPACT_ATOMS: atom_id res chain seq x y z
N MET A 1 -16.54 32.50 -33.42
CA MET A 1 -17.41 31.38 -33.81
C MET A 1 -18.09 30.87 -32.55
N ARG A 2 -19.41 31.01 -32.42
CA ARG A 2 -20.18 30.34 -31.37
C ARG A 2 -20.49 28.93 -31.87
N ALA A 3 -20.15 27.92 -31.08
CA ALA A 3 -20.59 26.55 -31.33
C ALA A 3 -21.97 26.40 -30.69
N ASP A 4 -23.02 26.50 -31.51
CA ASP A 4 -24.37 26.15 -31.11
C ASP A 4 -24.47 24.62 -31.09
N ILE A 5 -24.42 24.02 -29.90
CA ILE A 5 -24.68 22.59 -29.72
C ILE A 5 -26.19 22.46 -29.52
N SER A 6 -26.90 22.13 -30.60
CA SER A 6 -28.33 21.81 -30.52
C SER A 6 -28.51 20.44 -29.86
N PHE A 7 -29.11 20.41 -28.67
CA PHE A 7 -29.50 19.17 -27.97
C PHE A 7 -30.52 18.32 -28.75
N SER A 8 -31.10 18.83 -29.84
CA SER A 8 -32.11 18.15 -30.67
C SER A 8 -31.56 17.06 -31.58
N ASP A 9 -30.24 17.01 -31.78
CA ASP A 9 -29.55 16.06 -32.68
C ASP A 9 -28.83 14.94 -31.92
N ILE A 10 -28.79 15.05 -30.60
CA ILE A 10 -28.25 14.04 -29.70
C ILE A 10 -29.45 13.17 -29.31
N PHE A 11 -29.36 11.85 -29.50
CA PHE A 11 -30.42 10.85 -29.20
C PHE A 11 -31.56 10.69 -30.22
N ARG A 12 -31.31 10.90 -31.52
CA ARG A 12 -32.22 10.40 -32.57
C ARG A 12 -31.73 9.06 -33.10
N GLY A 13 -32.47 8.01 -32.80
CA GLY A 13 -32.27 6.65 -33.30
C GLY A 13 -33.43 5.75 -32.86
N PRO A 14 -33.75 4.67 -33.60
CA PRO A 14 -34.75 3.71 -33.14
C PRO A 14 -34.33 3.14 -31.79
N ALA A 15 -35.20 3.27 -30.78
CA ALA A 15 -34.96 2.70 -29.47
C ALA A 15 -34.93 1.17 -29.57
N SER A 16 -33.85 0.54 -29.11
CA SER A 16 -33.76 -0.91 -28.98
C SER A 16 -34.13 -1.33 -27.56
N ILE A 17 -34.94 -2.38 -27.44
CA ILE A 17 -35.26 -3.00 -26.16
C ILE A 17 -34.13 -3.97 -25.84
N PHE A 18 -33.53 -3.83 -24.66
CA PHE A 18 -32.58 -4.81 -24.12
C PHE A 18 -33.08 -5.30 -22.76
N GLY A 19 -32.81 -6.57 -22.46
CA GLY A 19 -33.20 -7.16 -21.19
C GLY A 19 -32.51 -8.48 -20.96
N GLY A 20 -32.27 -8.84 -19.69
CA GLY A 20 -31.60 -10.09 -19.36
C GLY A 20 -32.07 -10.67 -18.04
N ILE A 21 -31.88 -11.98 -17.91
CA ILE A 21 -32.16 -12.76 -16.71
C ILE A 21 -30.86 -13.47 -16.32
N GLU A 22 -30.45 -13.29 -15.06
CA GLU A 22 -29.40 -14.10 -14.45
C GLU A 22 -30.05 -15.12 -13.51
N TYR A 23 -29.71 -16.40 -13.70
CA TYR A 23 -30.18 -17.49 -12.88
C TYR A 23 -29.00 -18.15 -12.14
N GLN A 24 -29.03 -18.04 -10.82
CA GLN A 24 -28.15 -18.80 -9.95
C GLN A 24 -28.69 -20.22 -9.83
N THR A 25 -27.96 -21.20 -10.36
CA THR A 25 -28.40 -22.59 -10.26
C THR A 25 -28.29 -23.08 -8.81
N PRO A 26 -29.09 -24.08 -8.40
CA PRO A 26 -28.94 -24.75 -7.10
C PRO A 26 -27.56 -25.39 -6.91
N TRP A 27 -26.85 -25.63 -8.01
CA TRP A 27 -25.42 -25.92 -8.01
C TRP A 27 -24.63 -24.62 -7.97
N ASN A 28 -24.35 -24.14 -6.75
CA ASN A 28 -23.68 -22.86 -6.45
C ASN A 28 -22.53 -22.43 -7.39
N PRO A 29 -21.63 -23.30 -7.90
CA PRO A 29 -20.57 -22.83 -8.78
C PRO A 29 -21.04 -22.36 -10.16
N LEU A 30 -22.25 -22.73 -10.61
CA LEU A 30 -22.73 -22.40 -11.96
C LEU A 30 -23.81 -21.31 -11.93
N ARG A 31 -23.59 -20.24 -12.69
CA ARG A 31 -24.58 -19.20 -13.01
C ARG A 31 -24.83 -19.14 -14.49
N LEU A 32 -26.09 -18.97 -14.86
CA LEU A 32 -26.53 -18.84 -16.24
C LEU A 32 -27.04 -17.42 -16.47
N LYS A 33 -26.74 -16.88 -17.65
CA LYS A 33 -27.18 -15.57 -18.11
C LYS A 33 -27.86 -15.72 -19.45
N LEU A 34 -29.02 -15.09 -19.59
CA LEU A 34 -29.71 -14.97 -20.85
C LEU A 34 -30.00 -13.49 -21.08
N GLU A 35 -29.54 -12.97 -22.20
CA GLU A 35 -29.75 -11.58 -22.60
C GLU A 35 -30.41 -11.54 -23.96
N TYR A 36 -31.37 -10.65 -24.11
CA TYR A 36 -32.01 -10.30 -25.37
C TYR A 36 -31.57 -8.90 -25.78
N ASP A 37 -31.00 -8.81 -26.97
CA ASP A 37 -30.51 -7.59 -27.58
C ASP A 37 -31.35 -7.23 -28.81
N GLY A 38 -32.22 -6.23 -28.65
CA GLY A 38 -33.05 -5.68 -29.72
C GLY A 38 -32.30 -4.79 -30.71
N ASN A 39 -30.97 -4.67 -30.62
CA ASN A 39 -30.19 -3.96 -31.60
C ASN A 39 -30.15 -4.73 -32.93
N ASN A 40 -30.28 -4.00 -34.04
CA ASN A 40 -30.19 -4.55 -35.38
C ASN A 40 -28.99 -3.87 -36.03
N TYR A 41 -27.83 -4.51 -36.00
CA TYR A 41 -26.52 -3.98 -36.43
C TYR A 41 -26.41 -3.74 -37.95
N GLN A 42 -27.54 -3.58 -38.65
CA GLN A 42 -27.62 -3.42 -40.10
C GLN A 42 -27.10 -2.07 -40.59
N ASN A 43 -27.04 -1.07 -39.71
CA ASN A 43 -26.64 0.31 -40.03
C ASN A 43 -25.44 0.80 -39.21
N ASP A 44 -24.57 -0.10 -38.73
CA ASP A 44 -23.38 0.29 -37.97
C ASP A 44 -22.23 0.74 -38.89
N PHE A 45 -21.53 1.82 -38.50
CA PHE A 45 -20.50 2.48 -39.32
C PHE A 45 -19.25 1.57 -39.52
N ALA A 46 -19.10 0.54 -38.69
CA ALA A 46 -18.03 -0.45 -38.71
C ALA A 46 -18.25 -1.63 -39.68
N GLY A 47 -19.33 -1.63 -40.47
CA GLY A 47 -19.69 -2.68 -41.42
C GLY A 47 -20.70 -3.70 -40.85
N LYS A 48 -21.35 -4.46 -41.74
CA LYS A 48 -22.40 -5.42 -41.37
C LYS A 48 -21.83 -6.53 -40.48
N LEU A 49 -22.10 -6.47 -39.18
CA LEU A 49 -21.85 -7.57 -38.26
C LEU A 49 -22.91 -8.67 -38.52
N PRO A 50 -22.52 -9.89 -38.92
CA PRO A 50 -23.47 -10.96 -39.12
C PRO A 50 -24.05 -11.37 -37.76
N GLN A 51 -25.33 -11.10 -37.55
CA GLN A 51 -26.10 -11.51 -36.38
C GLN A 51 -27.15 -12.53 -36.80
N ALA A 52 -27.02 -13.76 -36.31
CA ALA A 52 -27.97 -14.84 -36.57
C ALA A 52 -29.07 -14.91 -35.50
N SER A 53 -28.87 -14.29 -34.33
CA SER A 53 -29.84 -14.28 -33.23
C SER A 53 -29.72 -13.01 -32.37
N HIS A 54 -30.85 -12.57 -31.81
CA HIS A 54 -30.94 -11.50 -30.81
C HIS A 54 -30.72 -11.99 -29.37
N PHE A 55 -30.46 -13.29 -29.19
CA PHE A 55 -30.23 -13.89 -27.88
C PHE A 55 -28.74 -14.17 -27.66
N ASN A 56 -28.25 -13.74 -26.49
CA ASN A 56 -26.93 -14.06 -25.97
C ASN A 56 -27.10 -14.94 -24.73
N VAL A 57 -26.35 -16.04 -24.67
CA VAL A 57 -26.39 -16.99 -23.56
C VAL A 57 -25.01 -17.07 -22.93
N GLY A 58 -24.92 -16.92 -21.62
CA GLY A 58 -23.67 -16.99 -20.86
C GLY A 58 -23.74 -18.02 -19.74
N ALA A 59 -22.61 -18.64 -19.43
CA ALA A 59 -22.41 -19.50 -18.29
C ALA A 59 -21.12 -19.07 -17.55
N VAL A 60 -21.23 -18.90 -16.24
CA VAL A 60 -20.10 -18.59 -15.35
C VAL A 60 -19.94 -19.74 -14.37
N TYR A 61 -18.80 -20.42 -14.42
CA TYR A 61 -18.45 -21.52 -13.55
C TYR A 61 -17.33 -21.12 -12.58
N ARG A 62 -17.63 -21.13 -11.29
CA ARG A 62 -16.65 -20.91 -10.21
C ARG A 62 -15.83 -22.17 -9.98
N ALA A 63 -14.68 -22.27 -10.65
CA ALA A 63 -13.76 -23.39 -10.51
C ALA A 63 -13.05 -23.40 -9.15
N ALA A 64 -12.76 -22.22 -8.58
CA ALA A 64 -12.18 -22.07 -7.25
C ALA A 64 -12.59 -20.72 -6.62
N SER A 65 -12.33 -20.54 -5.31
CA SER A 65 -12.54 -19.23 -4.65
C SER A 65 -11.77 -18.09 -5.35
N TRP A 66 -10.61 -18.40 -5.93
CA TRP A 66 -9.75 -17.48 -6.67
C TRP A 66 -9.93 -17.54 -8.20
N ALA A 67 -10.79 -18.41 -8.76
CA ALA A 67 -10.93 -18.56 -10.21
C ALA A 67 -12.38 -18.79 -10.66
N ASP A 68 -12.82 -17.99 -11.62
CA ASP A 68 -14.08 -18.17 -12.36
C ASP A 68 -13.76 -18.40 -13.85
N LEU A 69 -14.50 -19.28 -14.51
CA LEU A 69 -14.48 -19.53 -15.95
C LEU A 69 -15.78 -19.01 -16.57
N ASN A 70 -15.69 -18.36 -17.73
CA ASN A 70 -16.81 -17.76 -18.43
C ASN A 70 -16.90 -18.36 -19.83
N LEU A 71 -18.10 -18.77 -20.24
CA LEU A 71 -18.40 -19.22 -21.59
C LEU A 71 -19.67 -18.51 -22.04
N SER A 72 -19.64 -17.78 -23.15
CA SER A 72 -20.83 -17.16 -23.73
C SER A 72 -20.97 -17.47 -25.20
N TYR A 73 -22.21 -17.51 -25.66
CA TYR A 73 -22.62 -17.64 -27.04
C TYR A 73 -23.46 -16.44 -27.42
N GLU A 74 -22.92 -15.62 -28.31
CA GLU A 74 -23.45 -14.31 -28.66
C GLU A 74 -23.84 -14.24 -30.13
N ARG A 75 -24.85 -13.41 -30.43
CA ARG A 75 -25.29 -13.07 -31.78
C ARG A 75 -25.66 -14.29 -32.64
N GLY A 76 -25.90 -15.45 -32.02
CA GLY A 76 -26.21 -16.71 -32.70
C GLY A 76 -25.06 -17.31 -33.52
N ASN A 77 -23.81 -16.85 -33.35
CA ASN A 77 -22.67 -17.38 -34.11
C ASN A 77 -21.30 -17.19 -33.43
N THR A 78 -21.21 -16.40 -32.36
CA THR A 78 -19.94 -16.08 -31.72
C THR A 78 -19.84 -16.85 -30.40
N LEU A 79 -18.81 -17.67 -30.25
CA LEU A 79 -18.48 -18.28 -28.96
C LEU A 79 -17.36 -17.47 -28.29
N MET A 80 -17.53 -17.09 -27.03
CA MET A 80 -16.50 -16.46 -26.23
C MET A 80 -16.18 -17.30 -25.01
N PHE A 81 -14.89 -17.40 -24.69
CA PHE A 81 -14.39 -18.05 -23.51
C PHE A 81 -13.45 -17.09 -22.77
N GLY A 82 -13.55 -17.05 -21.45
CA GLY A 82 -12.70 -16.23 -20.61
C GLY A 82 -12.52 -16.81 -19.22
N PHE A 83 -11.58 -16.26 -18.46
CA PHE A 83 -11.34 -16.63 -17.08
C PHE A 83 -11.07 -15.38 -16.24
N THR A 84 -11.37 -15.45 -14.95
CA THR A 84 -11.16 -14.36 -14.00
C THR A 84 -10.41 -14.91 -12.80
N LEU A 85 -9.25 -14.33 -12.50
CA LEU A 85 -8.44 -14.69 -11.35
C LEU A 85 -8.54 -13.60 -10.27
N ARG A 86 -8.81 -14.00 -9.03
CA ARG A 86 -8.88 -13.13 -7.86
C ARG A 86 -7.68 -13.41 -6.95
N THR A 87 -6.93 -12.37 -6.59
CA THR A 87 -5.84 -12.45 -5.61
C THR A 87 -5.98 -11.36 -4.55
N ASN A 88 -5.57 -11.65 -3.32
CA ASN A 88 -5.52 -10.69 -2.22
C ASN A 88 -4.07 -10.26 -1.97
N PHE A 89 -3.74 -9.03 -2.36
CA PHE A 89 -2.40 -8.48 -2.18
C PHE A 89 -2.07 -8.07 -0.73
N ASN A 90 -3.03 -8.14 0.21
CA ASN A 90 -2.76 -7.80 1.61
C ASN A 90 -1.84 -8.82 2.31
N ASP A 91 -1.91 -10.09 1.92
CA ASP A 91 -1.15 -11.18 2.55
C ASP A 91 0.14 -11.53 1.79
N LEU A 92 0.32 -10.97 0.59
CA LEU A 92 1.55 -11.09 -0.19
C LEU A 92 2.68 -10.32 0.50
N ARG A 93 3.52 -11.03 1.24
CA ARG A 93 4.75 -10.49 1.81
C ARG A 93 5.87 -10.63 0.79
N PRO A 94 6.46 -9.52 0.28
CA PRO A 94 7.64 -9.62 -0.54
C PRO A 94 8.73 -10.36 0.26
N ALA A 95 9.39 -11.33 -0.37
CA ALA A 95 10.51 -12.06 0.22
C ALA A 95 11.79 -11.20 0.28
N LEU A 96 11.64 -9.91 0.59
CA LEU A 96 12.78 -9.04 0.82
C LEU A 96 13.43 -9.51 2.12
N ARG A 97 14.60 -10.15 2.01
CA ARG A 97 15.47 -10.43 3.15
C ARG A 97 15.94 -9.09 3.68
N ASP A 98 15.18 -8.55 4.62
CA ASP A 98 15.55 -7.34 5.31
C ASP A 98 16.79 -7.58 6.18
N THR A 99 17.62 -6.55 6.33
CA THR A 99 18.74 -6.58 7.26
C THR A 99 18.20 -6.81 8.68
N PRO A 100 18.79 -7.71 9.48
CA PRO A 100 18.33 -7.94 10.85
C PRO A 100 18.35 -6.64 11.65
N LYS A 101 17.35 -6.46 12.52
CA LYS A 101 17.30 -5.34 13.46
C LYS A 101 18.52 -5.39 14.38
N PRO A 102 19.28 -4.28 14.56
CA PRO A 102 20.45 -4.27 15.41
C PRO A 102 20.10 -4.71 16.84
N ALA A 103 20.93 -5.58 17.41
CA ALA A 103 20.79 -6.01 18.80
C ALA A 103 21.12 -4.87 19.76
N TYR A 104 20.64 -4.97 21.01
CA TYR A 104 21.05 -4.04 22.06
C TYR A 104 22.48 -4.33 22.49
N GLN A 105 23.41 -3.46 22.15
CA GLN A 105 24.81 -3.57 22.54
C GLN A 105 25.35 -2.15 22.72
N PRO A 106 25.11 -1.52 23.88
CA PRO A 106 25.61 -0.18 24.15
C PRO A 106 27.13 -0.17 24.20
N ALA A 107 27.72 0.62 23.32
CA ALA A 107 29.15 0.94 23.34
C ALA A 107 29.46 1.85 24.54
N PRO A 108 30.74 1.91 24.97
CA PRO A 108 31.19 2.86 25.97
C PRO A 108 30.78 4.29 25.61
N GLU A 109 30.31 5.04 26.60
CA GLU A 109 29.84 6.41 26.37
C GLU A 109 31.01 7.32 25.97
N SER A 110 30.83 8.11 24.91
CA SER A 110 31.78 9.12 24.47
C SER A 110 31.47 10.48 25.07
N GLU A 111 32.47 11.34 25.29
CA GLU A 111 32.27 12.70 25.81
C GLU A 111 31.45 13.62 24.87
N GLY A 112 31.23 13.20 23.62
CA GLY A 112 30.45 13.94 22.62
C GLY A 112 30.17 13.12 21.36
N LEU A 113 29.70 13.79 20.31
CA LEU A 113 29.48 13.19 18.99
C LEU A 113 30.82 12.96 18.29
N GLN A 114 31.26 11.71 18.24
CA GLN A 114 32.45 11.31 17.51
C GLN A 114 32.12 11.15 16.01
N TYR A 115 32.92 11.75 15.13
CA TYR A 115 32.66 11.78 13.69
C TYR A 115 32.46 10.38 13.08
N THR A 116 33.35 9.44 13.41
CA THR A 116 33.29 8.06 12.91
C THR A 116 32.05 7.31 13.39
N THR A 117 31.69 7.49 14.66
CA THR A 117 30.48 6.92 15.27
C THR A 117 29.22 7.47 14.60
N VAL A 118 29.14 8.79 14.40
CA VAL A 118 28.01 9.43 13.73
C VAL A 118 27.90 8.97 12.28
N ALA A 119 29.00 8.89 11.53
CA ALA A 119 28.98 8.42 10.15
C ALA A 119 28.44 6.97 10.03
N ASN A 120 28.84 6.09 10.95
CA ASN A 120 28.33 4.73 11.04
C ASN A 120 26.84 4.69 11.41
N GLN A 121 26.41 5.54 12.35
CA GLN A 121 25.00 5.66 12.71
C GLN A 121 24.16 6.16 11.55
N LEU A 122 24.59 7.19 10.83
CA LEU A 122 23.88 7.71 9.65
C LEU A 122 23.75 6.64 8.56
N THR A 123 24.81 5.86 8.33
CA THR A 123 24.80 4.72 7.40
C THR A 123 23.77 3.66 7.84
N ALA A 124 23.78 3.28 9.12
CA ALA A 124 22.83 2.32 9.66
C ALA A 124 21.38 2.86 9.64
N LEU A 125 21.18 4.15 9.90
CA LEU A 125 19.87 4.79 9.81
C LEU A 125 19.33 4.76 8.38
N LYS A 126 20.20 4.95 7.38
CA LYS A 126 19.83 4.84 5.97
C LYS A 126 19.49 3.41 5.56
N TYR A 127 20.42 2.48 5.72
CA TYR A 127 20.27 1.15 5.14
C TYR A 127 19.48 0.17 6.02
N ASN A 128 19.59 0.26 7.35
CA ASN A 128 18.87 -0.62 8.26
C ASN A 128 17.51 -0.02 8.65
N ALA A 129 17.47 1.21 9.17
CA ALA A 129 16.23 1.83 9.62
C ALA A 129 15.39 2.47 8.48
N GLY A 130 15.96 2.66 7.29
CA GLY A 130 15.22 3.09 6.11
C GLY A 130 14.89 4.59 6.07
N PHE A 131 15.75 5.42 6.66
CA PHE A 131 15.63 6.88 6.63
C PHE A 131 16.53 7.46 5.53
N ASP A 132 15.95 8.19 4.58
CA ASP A 132 16.72 8.98 3.65
C ASP A 132 17.15 10.31 4.27
N ALA A 133 18.34 10.78 3.83
CA ALA A 133 19.04 11.94 4.37
C ALA A 133 18.93 12.07 5.91
N PRO A 134 19.32 11.04 6.68
CA PRO A 134 19.22 11.11 8.13
C PRO A 134 20.18 12.18 8.66
N GLU A 135 19.75 12.88 9.69
CA GLU A 135 20.51 13.93 10.36
C GLU A 135 20.47 13.68 11.86
N ILE A 136 21.62 13.86 12.52
CA ILE A 136 21.76 13.73 13.97
C ILE A 136 22.26 15.06 14.53
N GLN A 137 21.57 15.59 15.53
CA GLN A 137 21.96 16.79 16.25
C GLN A 137 21.88 16.53 17.76
N LEU A 138 22.92 16.92 18.49
CA LEU A 138 22.90 16.94 19.95
C LEU A 138 22.58 18.36 20.41
N ARG A 139 21.50 18.52 21.19
CA ARG A 139 21.17 19.80 21.85
C ARG A 139 20.79 19.53 23.30
N ASP A 140 21.41 20.26 24.22
CA ASP A 140 21.31 20.05 25.65
C ASP A 140 21.59 18.57 26.02
N LYS A 141 20.60 17.88 26.57
CA LYS A 141 20.64 16.45 26.92
C LYS A 141 19.77 15.59 26.00
N THR A 142 19.44 16.09 24.81
CA THR A 142 18.56 15.41 23.85
C THR A 142 19.29 15.19 22.52
N LEU A 143 19.33 13.94 22.08
CA LEU A 143 19.78 13.56 20.76
C LEU A 143 18.60 13.59 19.79
N TYR A 144 18.61 14.54 18.87
CA TYR A 144 17.62 14.67 17.81
C TYR A 144 18.10 13.91 16.58
N MET A 145 17.27 13.01 16.08
CA MET A 145 17.44 12.36 14.79
C MET A 145 16.26 12.76 13.90
N SER A 146 16.53 13.15 12.67
CA SER A 146 15.47 13.40 11.68
C SER A 146 15.79 12.78 10.33
N GLY A 147 14.77 12.49 9.53
CA GLY A 147 14.94 11.96 8.17
C GLY A 147 13.61 11.51 7.57
N GLN A 148 13.61 11.18 6.27
CA GLN A 148 12.42 10.71 5.57
C GLN A 148 12.38 9.18 5.51
N GLN A 149 11.38 8.56 6.13
CA GLN A 149 11.23 7.10 6.15
C GLN A 149 10.64 6.60 4.81
N TYR A 150 11.33 5.68 4.13
CA TYR A 150 10.87 5.16 2.82
C TYR A 150 10.79 3.63 2.71
N LYS A 151 11.37 2.88 3.65
CA LYS A 151 11.57 1.43 3.54
C LYS A 151 10.44 0.59 4.12
N TYR A 152 9.84 1.01 5.24
CA TYR A 152 8.91 0.21 6.02
C TYR A 152 7.47 0.71 5.87
N ARG A 153 6.53 -0.21 5.64
CA ARG A 153 5.09 0.10 5.60
C ARG A 153 4.57 0.57 6.96
N ASP A 154 5.00 -0.10 8.04
CA ASP A 154 4.77 0.37 9.40
C ASP A 154 5.95 1.26 9.83
N SER A 155 5.66 2.55 10.01
CA SER A 155 6.67 3.53 10.38
C SER A 155 7.23 3.34 11.80
N ARG A 156 6.53 2.56 12.66
CA ARG A 156 7.02 2.21 13.99
C ARG A 156 8.25 1.32 13.92
N GLU A 157 8.31 0.39 12.97
CA GLU A 157 9.46 -0.50 12.79
C GLU A 157 10.73 0.27 12.42
N ALA A 158 10.60 1.30 11.57
CA ALA A 158 11.70 2.20 11.24
C ALA A 158 12.21 2.96 12.46
N VAL A 159 11.29 3.53 13.26
CA VAL A 159 11.61 4.28 14.48
C VAL A 159 12.29 3.40 15.51
N ASP A 160 11.79 2.18 15.69
CA ASP A 160 12.35 1.19 16.58
C ASP A 160 13.80 0.81 16.24
N ARG A 161 14.08 0.64 14.94
CA ARG A 161 15.44 0.40 14.44
C ARG A 161 16.33 1.61 14.64
N ALA A 162 15.83 2.82 14.34
CA ALA A 162 16.56 4.05 14.60
C ALA A 162 16.92 4.20 16.08
N ASN A 163 15.96 3.98 16.98
CA ASN A 163 16.21 3.96 18.42
C ASN A 163 17.29 2.95 18.81
N ARG A 164 17.27 1.74 18.25
CA ARG A 164 18.32 0.74 18.50
C ARG A 164 19.71 1.21 18.08
N ILE A 165 19.81 1.80 16.88
CA ILE A 165 21.07 2.33 16.35
C ILE A 165 21.61 3.48 17.21
N LEU A 166 20.72 4.39 17.63
CA LEU A 166 21.07 5.56 18.42
C LEU A 166 21.47 5.19 19.86
N VAL A 167 20.66 4.35 20.52
CA VAL A 167 20.91 3.93 21.91
C VAL A 167 22.25 3.20 22.05
N ASN A 168 22.67 2.44 21.04
CA ASN A 168 23.93 1.70 21.11
C ASN A 168 25.17 2.60 21.12
N ASN A 169 25.07 3.88 20.75
CA ASN A 169 26.22 4.80 20.73
C ASN A 169 25.82 6.20 21.21
N LEU A 170 25.22 6.28 22.40
CA LEU A 170 24.87 7.57 23.00
C LEU A 170 26.09 8.22 23.66
N PRO A 171 26.33 9.53 23.42
CA PRO A 171 27.26 10.30 24.21
C PRO A 171 26.87 10.38 25.69
N GLN A 172 27.85 10.69 26.54
CA GLN A 172 27.65 11.01 27.95
C GLN A 172 26.68 12.19 28.10
N GLY A 173 25.85 12.15 29.14
CA GLY A 173 24.91 13.23 29.46
C GLY A 173 23.62 13.26 28.62
N VAL A 174 23.46 12.38 27.60
CA VAL A 174 22.22 12.28 26.84
C VAL A 174 21.14 11.53 27.65
N GLU A 175 20.05 12.23 27.95
CA GLU A 175 18.91 11.70 28.70
C GLU A 175 17.72 11.34 27.80
N LYS A 176 17.64 11.95 26.61
CA LYS A 176 16.49 11.82 25.70
C LYS A 176 16.92 11.60 24.26
N ILE A 177 16.12 10.84 23.52
CA ILE A 177 16.22 10.68 22.07
C ILE A 177 14.89 11.16 21.47
N SER A 178 14.97 12.00 20.45
CA SER A 178 13.83 12.43 19.64
C SER A 178 14.05 11.96 18.22
N VAL A 179 13.18 11.10 17.70
CA VAL A 179 13.20 10.65 16.30
C VAL A 179 12.05 11.32 15.57
N THR A 180 12.37 12.27 14.69
CA THR A 180 11.39 13.02 13.91
C THR A 180 11.34 12.52 12.48
N GLN A 181 10.19 11.97 12.07
CA GLN A 181 9.93 11.62 10.67
C GLN A 181 9.59 12.87 9.88
N LYS A 182 10.29 13.08 8.77
CA LYS A 182 10.01 14.14 7.81
C LYS A 182 9.35 13.58 6.54
N ARG A 183 8.53 14.39 5.88
CA ARG A 183 8.03 14.16 4.53
C ARG A 183 8.03 15.50 3.80
N GLU A 184 8.65 15.57 2.62
CA GLU A 184 8.80 16.83 1.88
C GLU A 184 9.34 17.97 2.75
N HIS A 185 10.38 17.68 3.54
CA HIS A 185 11.02 18.61 4.50
C HIS A 185 10.15 19.06 5.70
N MET A 186 8.89 18.63 5.80
CA MET A 186 8.01 18.94 6.93
C MET A 186 8.05 17.84 7.99
N ALA A 187 8.05 18.24 9.27
CA ALA A 187 7.96 17.29 10.38
C ALA A 187 6.55 16.70 10.47
N MET A 188 6.45 15.38 10.43
CA MET A 188 5.17 14.66 10.48
C MET A 188 4.88 14.15 11.89
N VAL A 189 5.81 13.37 12.45
CA VAL A 189 5.65 12.71 13.75
C VAL A 189 6.97 12.72 14.49
N ASP A 190 6.95 13.13 15.75
CA ASP A 190 8.08 13.12 16.65
C ASP A 190 7.91 12.01 17.71
N TYR A 191 8.88 11.10 17.78
CA TYR A 191 8.93 10.01 18.73
C TYR A 191 9.98 10.30 19.81
N ARG A 192 9.52 10.48 21.05
CA ARG A 192 10.41 10.79 22.18
C ARG A 192 10.60 9.59 23.08
N ASN A 193 11.86 9.40 23.46
CA ASN A 193 12.35 8.31 24.29
C ASN A 193 13.23 8.89 25.41
N ARG A 194 13.01 8.47 26.67
CA ARG A 194 13.79 8.89 27.83
C ARG A 194 14.58 7.74 28.44
N ARG A 195 15.85 8.00 28.78
CA ARG A 195 16.76 7.06 29.44
C ARG A 195 16.25 6.83 30.86
N SER A 196 15.73 5.64 31.18
CA SER A 196 15.39 5.24 32.55
C SER A 196 16.45 4.29 33.13
N GLN A 197 16.71 4.42 34.44
CA GLN A 197 17.64 3.61 35.26
C GLN A 197 17.31 2.10 35.28
N PRO A 198 18.28 1.22 35.64
CA PRO A 198 18.20 -0.21 35.35
C PRO A 198 17.18 -0.94 36.22
N ALA A 199 16.15 -1.52 35.60
CA ALA A 199 15.32 -2.54 36.24
C ALA A 199 15.94 -3.91 35.98
N GLN A 200 16.25 -4.59 37.07
CA GLN A 200 16.77 -5.95 37.10
C GLN A 200 15.79 -6.93 36.45
N THR A 201 16.36 -7.89 35.72
CA THR A 201 15.81 -9.22 35.42
C THR A 201 14.59 -9.34 34.48
N ALA A 202 14.78 -10.19 33.48
CA ALA A 202 13.78 -10.96 32.73
C ALA A 202 12.90 -10.24 31.67
N GLY A 203 13.30 -10.40 30.40
CA GLY A 203 12.40 -10.93 29.35
C GLY A 203 11.26 -10.06 28.80
N ARG A 204 11.07 -8.84 29.28
CA ARG A 204 10.12 -7.88 28.69
C ARG A 204 10.83 -6.55 28.46
N TYR A 205 10.80 -6.07 27.23
CA TYR A 205 11.37 -4.79 26.84
C TYR A 205 10.64 -3.64 27.56
N SER A 206 11.12 -3.25 28.74
CA SER A 206 10.69 -2.03 29.42
C SER A 206 11.92 -1.25 29.88
N ALA A 207 12.51 -0.49 28.96
CA ALA A 207 13.53 0.50 29.31
C ALA A 207 13.35 1.87 28.61
N TRP A 208 12.38 2.01 27.70
CA TRP A 208 12.10 3.27 27.00
C TRP A 208 10.62 3.32 26.64
N SER A 209 9.89 4.32 27.16
CA SER A 209 8.49 4.56 26.76
C SER A 209 8.47 5.46 25.53
N ILE A 210 8.10 4.90 24.37
CA ILE A 210 7.93 5.66 23.13
C ILE A 210 6.62 6.45 23.22
N ARG A 211 6.68 7.78 23.19
CA ARG A 211 5.49 8.63 22.93
C ARG A 211 5.63 9.26 21.56
N ALA A 212 4.65 9.00 20.70
CA ALA A 212 4.50 9.69 19.42
C ALA A 212 3.67 10.96 19.64
N THR A 213 4.17 12.09 19.17
CA THR A 213 3.42 13.34 19.09
C THR A 213 3.37 13.76 17.63
N ALA A 214 2.19 13.99 17.08
CA ALA A 214 2.06 14.58 15.76
C ALA A 214 2.41 16.07 15.85
N THR A 215 3.31 16.55 15.01
CA THR A 215 3.65 17.97 14.98
C THR A 215 2.69 18.68 14.03
N THR A 216 1.63 19.28 14.56
CA THR A 216 0.78 20.17 13.76
C THR A 216 1.52 21.49 13.62
N THR A 217 2.07 21.76 12.43
CA THR A 217 2.61 23.09 12.10
C THR A 217 1.49 23.86 11.40
N CYS A 218 1.05 24.97 11.99
CA CYS A 218 0.11 25.92 11.36
C CYS A 218 0.80 26.71 10.25
#